data_AF-A0A850C7F8-F1
#
_entry.id   AF-A0A850C7F8-F1
#
_cell.length_a   1.000
_cell.length_b   1.000
_cell.length_c   1.000
_cell.angle_alpha   90.00
_cell.angle_beta   90.00
_cell.angle_gamma   90.00
#
_symmetry.space_group_name_H-M   'P 1'
#
loop_
_entity.id
_entity.type
_entity.pdbx_description
1 polymer ?
#
loop_
_entity_poly.entity_id
_entity_poly.type
_entity_poly.pdbx_seq_one_letter_code
_entity_poly.pdbx_strand_id
1 'polypeptide(L)'
;MASLPEELALLAHDDTTGRDRSGGHLELGLAGAVLYELALAGRVGVESGKVRVLDPAPTGDAVVDAGLAASGADKPRIARVAV
;
A
#
# COMPACT_ATOMS: atom_id res chain seq x y z
N MET A 1 -8.38 12.14 8.50
CA MET A 1 -8.22 10.76 9.00
C MET A 1 -6.95 10.26 8.38
N ALA A 2 -6.07 9.63 9.16
CA ALA A 2 -4.81 9.10 8.63
C ALA A 2 -5.10 7.90 7.72
N SER A 3 -4.29 7.69 6.70
CA SER A 3 -4.38 6.46 5.89
C SER A 3 -3.69 5.30 6.61
N LEU A 4 -4.07 4.06 6.29
CA LEU A 4 -3.46 2.86 6.88
C LEU A 4 -1.91 2.85 6.81
N PRO A 5 -1.23 3.24 5.71
CA PRO A 5 0.23 3.30 5.71
C PRO A 5 0.78 4.32 6.72
N GLU A 6 0.10 5.44 6.96
CA GLU A 6 0.51 6.42 7.97
C GLU A 6 0.34 5.87 9.39
N GLU A 7 -0.81 5.26 9.69
CA GLU A 7 -1.06 4.64 10.99
C GLU A 7 -0.08 3.50 11.28
N LEU A 8 0.21 2.67 10.27
CA LEU A 8 1.18 1.58 10.37
C LEU A 8 2.60 2.11 10.60
N ALA A 9 2.99 3.16 9.87
CA ALA A 9 4.29 3.81 10.07
C ALA A 9 4.42 4.34 11.50
N LEU A 10 3.40 5.02 12.02
CA LEU A 10 3.41 5.53 13.39
C LEU A 10 3.53 4.39 14.40
N LEU A 11 2.78 3.31 14.24
CA LEU A 11 2.83 2.17 15.16
C LEU A 11 4.20 1.47 15.15
N ALA A 12 4.81 1.36 13.97
CA ALA A 12 6.07 0.68 13.77
C ALA A 12 7.26 1.42 14.39
N HIS A 13 7.19 2.74 14.56
CA HIS A 13 8.29 3.52 15.11
C HIS A 13 8.18 3.71 16.62
N ASP A 14 9.33 3.86 17.27
CA ASP A 14 9.41 4.31 18.65
C ASP A 14 9.22 5.82 18.76
N ASP A 15 8.27 6.28 19.59
CA ASP A 15 7.88 7.69 19.68
C ASP A 15 8.98 8.63 20.18
N THR A 16 10.02 8.09 20.83
CA THR A 16 11.14 8.90 21.38
C THR A 16 12.35 8.90 20.45
N THR A 17 12.71 7.73 19.92
CA THR A 17 13.94 7.53 19.16
C THR A 17 13.73 7.54 17.65
N GLY A 18 12.48 7.40 17.18
CA GLY A 18 12.15 7.25 15.77
C GLY A 18 12.70 5.96 15.16
N ARG A 19 13.05 4.95 15.96
CA ARG A 19 13.57 3.67 15.45
C ARG A 19 12.43 2.75 15.03
N ASP A 20 12.60 2.11 13.87
CA ASP A 20 11.72 1.04 13.41
C ASP A 20 11.79 -0.18 14.36
N ARG A 21 10.64 -0.61 14.85
CA ARG A 21 10.44 -1.77 15.74
C ARG A 21 9.91 -3.00 15.02
N SER A 22 9.66 -2.93 13.71
CA SER A 22 9.09 -4.01 12.90
C SER A 22 10.12 -5.09 12.51
N GLY A 23 11.37 -4.96 12.95
CA GLY A 23 12.44 -5.90 12.61
C GLY A 23 12.82 -5.88 11.12
N GLY A 24 12.65 -4.74 10.44
CA GLY A 24 13.05 -4.55 9.03
C GLY A 24 12.02 -4.98 7.98
N HIS A 25 10.80 -5.33 8.41
CA HIS A 25 9.71 -5.73 7.50
C HIS A 25 8.74 -4.58 7.17
N LEU A 26 8.98 -3.37 7.66
CA LEU A 26 8.05 -2.26 7.58
C LEU A 26 7.71 -1.89 6.13
N GLU A 27 8.71 -1.87 5.25
CA GLU A 27 8.53 -1.58 3.82
C GLU A 27 7.49 -2.49 3.16
N LEU A 28 7.48 -3.79 3.50
CA LEU A 28 6.49 -4.74 2.97
C LEU A 28 5.09 -4.47 3.54
N GLY A 29 5.02 -4.12 4.83
CA GLY A 29 3.78 -3.71 5.48
C GLY A 29 3.18 -2.45 4.87
N LEU A 30 4.01 -1.43 4.64
CA LEU A 30 3.61 -0.16 4.02
C LEU A 30 3.13 -0.36 2.58
N ALA A 31 3.86 -1.16 1.78
CA ALA A 31 3.42 -1.50 0.43
C ALA A 31 2.07 -2.24 0.43
N GLY A 32 1.86 -3.17 1.38
CA GLY A 32 0.58 -3.85 1.56
C GLY A 32 -0.55 -2.91 1.97
N ALA A 33 -0.27 -1.96 2.87
CA ALA A 33 -1.23 -0.96 3.32
C ALA A 33 -1.68 -0.03 2.18
N VAL A 34 -0.74 0.39 1.31
CA VAL A 34 -1.07 1.16 0.10
C VAL A 34 -1.98 0.36 -0.84
N LEU A 35 -1.66 -0.91 -1.09
CA LEU A 35 -2.52 -1.78 -1.92
C LEU A 35 -3.91 -1.99 -1.31
N TYR A 36 -4.00 -2.05 0.03
CA TYR A 36 -5.27 -2.16 0.75
C TYR A 36 -6.13 -0.91 0.58
N GLU A 37 -5.56 0.28 0.77
CA GLU A 37 -6.26 1.56 0.55
C GLU A 37 -6.76 1.70 -0.89
N LEU A 38 -5.91 1.35 -1.87
CA LEU A 38 -6.30 1.35 -3.29
C LEU A 38 -7.46 0.39 -3.57
N ALA A 39 -7.48 -0.77 -2.92
CA ALA A 39 -8.56 -1.74 -3.08
C ALA A 39 -9.86 -1.25 -2.45
N LEU A 40 -9.81 -0.63 -1.27
CA LEU A 40 -10.97 0.00 -0.62
C LEU A 40 -11.53 1.15 -1.45
N ALA A 41 -10.66 1.94 -2.07
CA ALA A 41 -11.04 3.04 -2.96
C ALA A 41 -11.48 2.57 -4.36
N GLY A 42 -11.48 1.26 -4.64
CA GLY A 42 -11.88 0.68 -5.93
C GLY A 42 -10.91 0.96 -7.08
N ARG A 43 -9.67 1.39 -6.79
CA ARG A 43 -8.64 1.72 -7.78
C ARG A 43 -7.93 0.50 -8.32
N VAL A 44 -7.75 -0.52 -7.48
CA VAL A 44 -7.14 -1.79 -7.85
C VAL A 44 -8.01 -2.96 -7.44
N GLY A 45 -7.84 -4.09 -8.11
CA GLY A 45 -8.50 -5.34 -7.78
C GLY A 45 -7.69 -6.56 -8.22
N VAL A 46 -8.17 -7.75 -7.88
CA VAL A 46 -7.55 -9.01 -8.28
C VAL A 46 -8.38 -9.67 -9.37
N GLU A 47 -7.81 -9.78 -10.56
CA GLU A 47 -8.40 -10.49 -11.69
C GLU A 47 -7.48 -11.62 -12.14
N SER A 48 -8.03 -12.84 -12.24
CA SER A 48 -7.26 -14.04 -12.59
C SER A 48 -5.99 -14.23 -11.73
N GLY A 49 -6.09 -13.90 -10.43
CA GLY A 49 -4.99 -14.01 -9.47
C GLY A 49 -3.92 -12.92 -9.57
N LYS A 50 -4.13 -11.88 -10.38
CA LYS A 50 -3.19 -10.76 -10.54
C LYS A 50 -3.81 -9.44 -10.11
N VAL A 51 -3.01 -8.59 -9.48
CA VAL A 51 -3.38 -7.20 -9.18
C VAL A 51 -3.45 -6.41 -10.48
N ARG A 52 -4.57 -5.70 -10.68
CA ARG A 52 -4.82 -4.82 -11.82
C ARG A 52 -5.38 -3.49 -11.35
N VAL A 53 -5.05 -2.43 -12.10
CA VAL A 53 -5.71 -1.13 -11.98
C VAL A 53 -7.09 -1.21 -12.62
N LEU A 54 -8.12 -0.87 -11.86
CA LEU A 54 -9.52 -0.82 -12.30
C LEU A 54 -9.93 0.61 -12.67
N ASP A 55 -9.48 1.59 -11.88
CA ASP A 55 -9.72 3.02 -12.11
C ASP A 55 -8.44 3.83 -11.80
N PRO A 56 -7.84 4.51 -12.79
CA PRO A 56 -6.60 5.26 -12.61
C PRO A 56 -6.77 6.66 -12.02
N ALA A 57 -8.01 7.13 -11.73
CA ALA A 57 -8.16 8.45 -11.13
C ALA A 57 -7.52 8.53 -9.72
N PRO A 58 -7.04 9.72 -9.31
CA PRO A 58 -6.39 9.88 -8.02
C PRO A 58 -7.38 9.72 -6.86
N THR A 59 -6.86 9.21 -5.74
CA THR A 59 -7.53 9.10 -4.45
C THR A 59 -7.45 10.40 -3.64
N GLY A 60 -6.46 11.26 -3.94
CA GLY A 60 -6.21 12.51 -3.22
C GLY A 60 -5.17 12.38 -2.09
N ASP A 61 -4.72 11.16 -1.80
CA ASP A 61 -3.56 10.89 -0.94
C ASP A 61 -2.32 10.65 -1.82
N ALA A 62 -1.27 11.44 -1.61
CA ALA A 62 -0.08 11.41 -2.46
C ALA A 62 0.70 10.09 -2.40
N VAL A 63 0.73 9.41 -1.25
CA VAL A 63 1.44 8.14 -1.08
C VAL A 63 0.65 7.03 -1.76
N VAL A 64 -0.67 7.03 -1.58
CA VAL A 64 -1.57 6.07 -2.22
C VAL A 64 -1.58 6.26 -3.74
N ASP A 65 -1.62 7.51 -4.22
CA ASP A 65 -1.61 7.85 -5.65
C ASP A 65 -0.27 7.50 -6.32
N ALA A 66 0.85 7.62 -5.61
CA ALA A 66 2.14 7.14 -6.10
C ALA A 66 2.13 5.61 -6.30
N GLY A 67 1.53 4.86 -5.37
CA GLY A 67 1.34 3.42 -5.50
C GLY A 67 0.44 3.03 -6.67
N LEU A 68 -0.61 3.80 -6.94
CA LEU A 68 -1.49 3.61 -8.10
C LEU A 68 -0.73 3.82 -9.41
N ALA A 69 0.03 4.91 -9.51
CA ALA A 69 0.85 5.21 -10.68
C ALA A 69 1.88 4.11 -10.94
N ALA A 70 2.57 3.64 -9.90
CA ALA A 70 3.52 2.53 -9.99
C ALA A 70 2.84 1.24 -10.49
N SER A 71 1.65 0.93 -9.96
CA SER A 71 0.87 -0.25 -10.35
C SER A 71 0.38 -0.20 -11.81
N GLY A 72 0.08 0.99 -12.32
CA GLY A 72 -0.33 1.21 -13.71
C GLY A 72 0.85 1.21 -14.72
N ALA A 73 2.06 1.49 -14.25
CA ALA A 73 3.26 1.54 -15.08
C ALA A 73 3.91 0.16 -15.33
N ASP A 74 3.58 -0.85 -14.54
CA ASP A 74 4.09 -2.22 -14.67
C ASP A 74 3.01 -3.19 -15.17
N LYS A 75 3.45 -4.36 -15.67
CA LYS A 75 2.53 -5.45 -16.01
C LYS A 75 1.89 -6.04 -14.74
N PRO A 76 0.62 -6.48 -14.79
CA PRO A 76 -0.07 -7.10 -13.66
C PRO A 76 0.74 -8.21 -12.98
N ARG A 77 0.89 -8.11 -11.65
CA ARG A 77 1.67 -9.04 -10.81
C ARG A 77 0.74 -9.95 -10.00
N ILE A 78 1.24 -11.14 -9.66
CA ILE A 78 0.46 -12.11 -8.87
C ILE A 78 0.20 -11.52 -7.48
N ALA A 79 -1.05 -11.56 -7.03
CA ALA A 79 -1.40 -11.22 -5.65
C ALA A 79 -0.88 -12.31 -4.73
N ARG A 80 -0.03 -11.94 -3.76
CA ARG A 80 0.55 -12.88 -2.80
C ARG A 80 0.08 -12.53 -1.40
N VAL A 81 -0.45 -13.53 -0.69
CA VAL A 81 -0.84 -13.39 0.72
C VAL A 81 0.42 -13.55 1.56
N ALA A 82 0.68 -12.60 2.45
CA ALA A 82 1.70 -12.76 3.50
C ALA A 82 1.11 -13.68 4.58
N VAL A 83 1.79 -14.79 4.85
CA VAL A 83 1.47 -15.76 5.92
C VAL A 83 2.48 -15.58 7.04
#